data_AF-A0A3S1F8U7-F1
#
_entry.id   AF-A0A3S1F8U7-F1
#
_cell.length_a   1.000
_cell.length_b   1.000
_cell.length_c   1.000
_cell.angle_alpha   90.00
_cell.angle_beta   90.00
_cell.angle_gamma   90.00
#
_symmetry.space_group_name_H-M   'P 1'
#
loop_
_entity.id
_entity.type
_entity.pdbx_description
1 polymer ?
#
loop_
_entity_poly.entity_id
_entity_poly.type
_entity_poly.pdbx_seq_one_letter_code
_entity_poly.pdbx_strand_id
1 'polypeptide(L)'
;MAKTDNRSGPTRRTVLEGGVATGVLLATGIPVDAEPADTVTAVASPTPVPTMPMSLRINARDLAVELDPRTTLLDALRNHLGLTGSKKGCDHGQCGACTVLVEGRRINSCLTLAAMHEGDEITTVEGLAEGDRLHPVQAAFVARDGFQCGYCTPGQICSAVGM
;
A
#
# COMPACT_ATOMS: atom_id res chain seq x y z
N MET A 1 -22.94 -39.33 -13.66
CA MET A 1 -23.44 -38.10 -14.32
C MET A 1 -22.23 -37.28 -14.74
N ALA A 2 -21.85 -37.35 -16.02
CA ALA A 2 -20.69 -36.65 -16.56
C ALA A 2 -21.06 -35.20 -16.87
N LYS A 3 -20.27 -34.25 -16.37
CA LYS A 3 -20.41 -32.82 -16.65
C LYS A 3 -19.72 -32.53 -17.99
N THR A 4 -20.48 -32.32 -19.04
CA THR A 4 -19.98 -31.88 -20.35
C THR A 4 -19.47 -30.44 -20.23
N ASP A 5 -18.16 -30.27 -20.38
CA ASP A 5 -17.50 -28.96 -20.44
C ASP A 5 -17.71 -28.38 -21.84
N ASN A 6 -18.64 -27.44 -21.98
CA ASN A 6 -18.92 -26.76 -23.25
C ASN A 6 -18.01 -25.52 -23.37
N ARG A 7 -16.73 -25.72 -23.73
CA ARG A 7 -15.82 -24.62 -24.10
C ARG A 7 -15.70 -24.53 -25.61
N SER A 8 -16.79 -24.10 -26.25
CA SER A 8 -16.85 -23.80 -27.69
C SER A 8 -16.44 -22.35 -27.98
N GLY A 9 -15.34 -21.88 -27.40
CA GLY A 9 -14.85 -20.51 -27.54
C GLY A 9 -13.38 -20.45 -27.99
N PRO A 10 -12.97 -19.43 -28.76
CA PRO A 10 -11.60 -19.29 -29.23
C PRO A 10 -10.62 -19.24 -28.05
N THR A 11 -9.51 -19.97 -28.17
CA THR A 11 -8.49 -19.99 -27.12
C THR A 11 -7.59 -18.77 -27.22
N ARG A 12 -6.91 -18.40 -26.12
CA ARG A 12 -5.92 -17.29 -26.12
C ARG A 12 -4.88 -17.44 -27.23
N ARG A 13 -4.51 -18.68 -27.57
CA ARG A 13 -3.58 -19.01 -28.64
C ARG A 13 -4.14 -18.69 -30.03
N THR A 14 -5.42 -18.99 -30.26
CA THR A 14 -6.14 -18.68 -31.50
C THR A 14 -6.23 -17.18 -31.76
N VAL A 15 -6.34 -16.36 -30.70
CA VAL A 15 -6.36 -14.89 -30.82
C VAL A 15 -4.98 -14.33 -31.16
N LEU A 16 -3.90 -14.90 -30.61
CA LEU A 16 -2.52 -14.49 -30.89
C LEU A 16 -2.06 -14.89 -32.29
N GLU A 17 -2.46 -16.07 -32.78
CA GLU A 17 -2.13 -16.55 -34.12
C GLU A 17 -2.91 -15.79 -35.22
N GLY A 18 -4.11 -15.28 -34.92
CA GLY A 18 -4.93 -14.48 -35.85
C GLY A 18 -4.54 -13.00 -35.98
N GLY A 19 -3.63 -12.49 -35.14
CA GLY A 19 -3.30 -11.05 -35.04
C GLY A 19 -2.41 -10.46 -36.14
N VAL A 20 -2.02 -11.23 -37.17
CA VAL A 20 -0.99 -10.81 -38.15
C VAL A 20 -1.59 -10.28 -39.48
N ALA A 21 -2.91 -10.23 -39.66
CA ALA A 21 -3.53 -10.00 -40.98
C ALA A 21 -4.51 -8.81 -41.10
N THR A 22 -4.21 -7.65 -40.49
CA THR A 22 -4.94 -6.39 -40.78
C THR A 22 -3.99 -5.18 -40.84
N GLY A 23 -2.94 -5.29 -41.64
CA GLY A 23 -2.33 -4.13 -42.29
C GLY A 23 -3.09 -3.84 -43.59
N VAL A 24 -3.25 -2.55 -43.92
CA VAL A 24 -3.89 -1.98 -45.14
C VAL A 24 -5.36 -1.59 -44.97
N LEU A 25 -5.60 -0.41 -44.37
CA LEU A 25 -6.73 0.48 -44.68
C LEU A 25 -6.49 1.90 -44.15
N LEU A 26 -5.46 2.59 -44.67
CA LEU A 26 -5.14 3.99 -44.29
C LEU A 26 -5.02 4.97 -45.48
N ALA A 27 -5.64 4.68 -46.64
CA ALA A 27 -5.47 5.52 -47.83
C ALA A 27 -6.69 6.36 -48.26
N THR A 28 -7.76 6.46 -47.47
CA THR A 28 -8.84 7.41 -47.76
C THR A 28 -8.83 8.51 -46.71
N GLY A 29 -8.28 9.67 -47.07
CA GLY A 29 -8.21 10.87 -46.24
C GLY A 29 -9.60 11.40 -45.90
N ILE A 30 -10.18 10.88 -44.82
CA ILE A 30 -11.33 11.49 -44.16
C ILE A 30 -10.80 12.71 -43.39
N PRO A 31 -11.27 13.93 -43.66
CA PRO A 31 -10.97 15.06 -42.80
C PRO A 31 -11.61 14.78 -41.44
N VAL A 32 -10.78 14.56 -40.42
CA VAL A 32 -11.22 14.53 -39.04
C VAL A 32 -11.40 15.99 -38.65
N ASP A 33 -12.65 16.46 -38.58
CA ASP A 33 -12.95 17.75 -37.97
C ASP A 33 -12.50 17.68 -36.51
N ALA A 34 -11.39 18.34 -36.22
CA ALA A 34 -10.89 18.45 -34.86
C ALA A 34 -11.88 19.32 -34.07
N GLU A 35 -12.63 18.71 -33.16
CA GLU A 35 -13.35 19.48 -32.15
C GLU A 35 -12.35 20.33 -31.35
N PRO A 36 -12.66 21.61 -31.11
CA PRO A 36 -11.81 22.45 -30.29
C PRO A 36 -11.72 21.83 -28.89
N ALA A 37 -10.51 21.52 -28.46
CA ALA A 37 -10.25 21.00 -27.13
C ALA A 37 -10.82 21.98 -26.09
N ASP A 38 -11.72 21.48 -25.24
CA ASP A 38 -12.21 22.22 -24.08
C ASP A 38 -11.02 22.77 -23.30
N THR A 39 -11.01 24.09 -23.13
CA THR A 39 -9.99 24.79 -22.35
C THR A 39 -10.07 24.33 -20.91
N VAL A 40 -9.21 23.40 -20.52
CA VAL A 40 -9.07 22.94 -19.14
C VAL A 40 -8.72 24.15 -18.28
N THR A 41 -9.68 24.61 -17.47
CA THR A 41 -9.49 25.74 -16.59
C THR A 41 -8.46 25.36 -15.52
N ALA A 42 -7.41 26.15 -15.37
CA ALA A 42 -6.36 25.89 -14.40
C ALA A 42 -6.93 25.86 -12.98
N VAL A 43 -6.82 24.71 -12.32
CA VAL A 43 -7.17 24.57 -10.90
C VAL A 43 -6.12 25.33 -10.09
N ALA A 44 -6.58 26.21 -9.19
CA ALA A 44 -5.71 26.98 -8.32
C ALA A 44 -4.77 26.06 -7.52
N SER A 45 -3.52 26.50 -7.33
CA SER A 45 -2.56 25.75 -6.52
C SER A 45 -3.02 25.66 -5.05
N PRO A 46 -2.85 24.50 -4.39
CA PRO A 46 -3.28 24.35 -3.02
C PRO A 46 -2.48 25.25 -2.07
N THR A 47 -3.17 25.86 -1.12
CA THR A 47 -2.54 26.64 -0.04
C THR A 47 -1.68 25.72 0.83
N PRO A 48 -0.46 26.11 1.22
CA PRO A 48 0.36 25.36 2.16
C PRO A 48 -0.38 25.12 3.48
N VAL A 49 -0.37 23.89 3.98
CA VAL A 49 -0.99 23.53 5.25
C VAL A 49 0.04 23.66 6.37
N PRO A 50 -0.28 24.34 7.49
CA PRO A 50 0.64 24.48 8.61
C PRO A 50 0.92 23.12 9.26
N THR A 51 2.19 22.89 9.64
CA THR A 51 2.59 21.74 10.45
C THR A 51 2.42 22.02 11.94
N MET A 52 2.48 20.97 12.75
CA MET A 52 2.52 21.06 14.21
C MET A 52 3.56 20.09 14.80
N PRO A 53 4.18 20.47 15.93
CA PRO A 53 5.08 19.59 16.67
C PRO A 53 4.28 18.45 17.32
N MET A 54 4.87 17.27 17.38
CA MET A 54 4.36 16.11 18.12
C MET A 54 5.49 15.19 18.57
N SER A 55 5.27 14.46 19.66
CA SER A 55 6.18 13.42 20.15
C SER A 55 5.55 12.03 20.00
N LEU A 56 6.18 11.17 19.20
CA LEU A 56 5.73 9.79 18.97
C LEU A 56 6.69 8.80 19.61
N ARG A 57 6.16 7.86 20.39
CA ARG A 57 6.95 6.80 21.00
C ARG A 57 6.87 5.53 20.14
N ILE A 58 7.94 5.27 19.38
CA ILE A 58 7.96 4.21 18.36
C ILE A 58 9.13 3.26 18.60
N ASN A 59 8.82 1.96 18.74
CA ASN A 59 9.78 0.90 19.02
C ASN A 59 10.66 1.27 20.24
N ALA A 60 10.02 1.65 21.35
CA ALA A 60 10.62 2.10 22.60
C ALA A 60 11.49 3.38 22.52
N ARG A 61 11.39 4.18 21.45
CA ARG A 61 12.12 5.44 21.27
C ARG A 61 11.17 6.61 21.11
N ASP A 62 11.42 7.70 21.83
CA ASP A 62 10.67 8.94 21.68
C ASP A 62 11.25 9.75 20.50
N LEU A 63 10.40 10.10 19.54
CA LEU A 63 10.76 10.79 18.30
C LEU A 63 9.95 12.08 18.19
N ALA A 64 10.63 13.23 18.19
CA ALA A 64 10.02 14.52 17.93
C ALA A 64 9.90 14.76 16.43
N VAL A 65 8.73 15.15 15.95
CA VAL A 65 8.45 15.43 14.53
C VAL A 65 7.54 16.64 14.36
N GLU A 66 7.63 17.30 13.21
CA GLU A 66 6.78 18.42 12.78
C GLU A 66 6.00 17.97 11.55
N LEU A 67 4.70 17.69 11.69
CA LEU A 67 3.88 17.12 10.61
C LEU A 67 2.62 17.93 10.33
N ASP A 68 2.09 17.80 9.12
CA ASP A 68 0.71 18.18 8.79
C ASP A 68 -0.25 17.37 9.69
N PRO A 69 -1.26 17.99 10.32
CA PRO A 69 -2.21 17.28 11.19
C PRO A 69 -3.00 16.17 10.48
N ARG A 70 -3.06 16.17 9.14
CA ARG A 70 -3.71 15.15 8.31
C ARG A 70 -2.82 13.96 8.00
N THR A 71 -1.54 14.00 8.38
CA THR A 71 -0.61 12.89 8.12
C THR A 71 -1.06 11.65 8.88
N THR A 72 -1.32 10.57 8.13
CA THR A 72 -1.66 9.28 8.72
C THR A 72 -0.48 8.72 9.51
N LEU A 73 -0.73 7.88 10.51
CA LEU A 73 0.35 7.20 11.22
C LEU A 73 1.24 6.40 10.25
N LEU A 74 0.64 5.78 9.22
CA LEU A 74 1.39 5.09 8.17
C LEU A 74 2.39 6.00 7.45
N ASP A 75 1.94 7.19 7.03
CA ASP A 75 2.79 8.12 6.30
C ASP A 75 3.83 8.78 7.19
N ALA A 76 3.51 9.06 8.46
CA ALA A 76 4.49 9.49 9.46
C ALA A 76 5.65 8.48 9.56
N LEU A 77 5.33 7.20 9.76
CA LEU A 77 6.33 6.13 9.85
C LEU A 77 7.19 6.04 8.59
N ARG A 78 6.56 6.02 7.42
CA ARG A 78 7.26 5.74 6.16
C ARG A 78 8.04 6.93 5.60
N ASN A 79 7.39 8.09 5.52
CA ASN A 79 7.87 9.21 4.72
C ASN A 79 8.59 10.26 5.57
N HIS A 80 8.32 10.31 6.87
CA HIS A 80 8.95 11.28 7.79
C HIS A 80 9.99 10.62 8.69
N LEU A 81 9.74 9.39 9.14
CA LEU A 81 10.61 8.68 10.09
C LEU A 81 11.50 7.61 9.45
N GLY A 82 11.28 7.28 8.16
CA GLY A 82 12.07 6.27 7.44
C GLY A 82 11.83 4.82 7.88
N LEU A 83 10.83 4.56 8.72
CA LEU A 83 10.38 3.23 9.13
C LEU A 83 9.45 2.66 8.05
N THR A 84 10.07 2.09 7.02
CA THR A 84 9.37 1.68 5.79
C THR A 84 8.80 0.26 5.83
N GLY A 85 8.95 -0.46 6.94
CA GLY A 85 8.44 -1.82 7.14
C GLY A 85 6.94 -1.92 6.98
N SER A 86 6.17 -1.05 7.64
CA SER A 86 4.72 -0.92 7.41
C SER A 86 4.43 -0.47 5.97
N LYS A 87 3.50 -1.13 5.28
CA LYS A 87 3.27 -0.91 3.84
C LYS A 87 1.95 -0.22 3.52
N LYS A 88 1.98 0.66 2.53
CA LYS A 88 0.77 1.24 1.91
C LYS A 88 0.33 0.36 0.75
N GLY A 89 -0.67 -0.49 0.98
CA GLY A 89 -1.26 -1.34 -0.06
C GLY A 89 -2.51 -0.71 -0.69
N CYS A 90 -3.45 -0.31 0.16
CA CYS A 90 -4.76 0.21 -0.26
C CYS A 90 -5.00 1.67 0.18
N ASP A 91 -4.51 2.06 1.36
CA ASP A 91 -4.77 3.37 2.00
C ASP A 91 -6.24 3.62 2.42
N HIS A 92 -7.06 2.58 2.51
CA HIS A 92 -8.47 2.67 2.92
C HIS A 92 -8.94 1.44 3.72
N GLY A 93 -8.03 0.85 4.51
CA GLY A 93 -8.35 -0.19 5.50
C GLY A 93 -8.68 -1.59 4.98
N GLN A 94 -8.58 -1.86 3.69
CA GLN A 94 -9.00 -3.14 3.10
C GLN A 94 -7.95 -4.26 3.18
N CYS A 95 -6.65 -3.95 3.10
CA CYS A 95 -5.62 -4.97 2.90
C CYS A 95 -4.83 -5.39 4.15
N GLY A 96 -4.82 -4.59 5.22
CA GLY A 96 -4.02 -4.86 6.43
C GLY A 96 -2.48 -4.77 6.25
N ALA A 97 -1.96 -4.41 5.07
CA ALA A 97 -0.51 -4.31 4.86
C ALA A 97 0.17 -3.22 5.72
N CYS A 98 -0.63 -2.29 6.25
CA CYS A 98 -0.21 -1.20 7.12
C CYS A 98 -0.35 -1.51 8.62
N THR A 99 -0.62 -2.77 8.99
CA THR A 99 -0.85 -3.09 10.41
C THR A 99 0.38 -2.84 11.26
N VAL A 100 0.18 -2.11 12.36
CA VAL A 100 1.12 -1.87 13.47
C VAL A 100 0.41 -2.18 14.78
N LEU A 101 1.16 -2.21 15.89
CA LEU A 101 0.60 -2.31 17.23
C LEU A 101 0.63 -0.94 17.90
N VAL A 102 -0.49 -0.54 18.50
CA VAL A 102 -0.60 0.63 19.37
C VAL A 102 -1.10 0.13 20.72
N GLU A 103 -0.33 0.36 21.78
CA GLU A 103 -0.61 -0.21 23.11
C GLU A 103 -0.82 -1.74 23.06
N GLY A 104 0.02 -2.41 22.27
CA GLY A 104 -0.07 -3.86 22.03
C GLY A 104 -1.25 -4.31 21.15
N ARG A 105 -2.18 -3.42 20.78
CA ARG A 105 -3.35 -3.76 19.95
C ARG A 105 -3.08 -3.48 18.48
N ARG A 106 -3.39 -4.45 17.60
CA ARG A 106 -3.25 -4.26 16.16
C ARG A 106 -4.25 -3.24 15.60
N ILE A 107 -3.78 -2.31 14.78
CA ILE A 107 -4.62 -1.34 14.06
C ILE A 107 -4.15 -1.14 12.61
N ASN A 108 -5.02 -0.60 11.76
CA ASN A 108 -4.64 -0.13 10.42
C ASN A 108 -4.08 1.30 10.51
N SER A 109 -2.77 1.47 10.40
CA SER A 109 -2.12 2.79 10.53
C SER A 109 -2.49 3.79 9.43
N CYS A 110 -3.07 3.35 8.30
CA CYS A 110 -3.57 4.24 7.25
C CYS A 110 -4.90 4.93 7.60
N LEU A 111 -5.62 4.46 8.62
CA LEU A 111 -6.94 4.99 9.02
C LEU A 111 -6.90 5.74 10.35
N THR A 112 -5.73 6.18 10.79
CA THR A 112 -5.53 6.99 11.98
C THR A 112 -4.48 8.06 11.72
N LEU A 113 -4.58 9.20 12.41
CA LEU A 113 -3.65 10.31 12.26
C LEU A 113 -2.50 10.16 13.25
N ALA A 114 -1.29 10.58 12.87
CA ALA A 114 -0.14 10.58 13.77
C ALA A 114 -0.41 11.40 15.04
N ALA A 115 -1.11 12.52 14.88
CA ALA A 115 -1.56 13.40 15.96
C ALA A 115 -2.43 12.72 17.03
N MET A 116 -3.12 11.63 16.69
CA MET A 116 -4.00 10.91 17.63
C MET A 116 -3.24 9.97 18.56
N HIS A 117 -1.95 9.76 18.32
CA HIS A 117 -1.11 8.76 19.00
C HIS A 117 0.07 9.39 19.73
N GLU A 118 -0.03 10.67 20.08
CA GLU A 118 0.93 11.30 20.98
C GLU A 118 0.82 10.67 22.37
N GLY A 119 1.95 10.15 22.87
CA GLY A 119 2.03 9.44 24.15
C GLY A 119 1.74 7.94 24.09
N ASP A 120 1.19 7.42 22.98
CA ASP A 120 1.00 5.98 22.80
C ASP A 120 2.32 5.27 22.44
N GLU A 121 2.51 4.04 22.92
CA GLU A 121 3.58 3.13 22.48
C GLU A 121 3.16 2.44 21.17
N ILE A 122 3.91 2.75 20.10
CA ILE A 122 3.73 2.20 18.76
C ILE A 122 4.83 1.19 18.47
N THR A 123 4.46 -0.05 18.13
CA THR A 123 5.41 -1.06 17.65
C THR A 123 5.16 -1.38 16.19
N THR A 124 6.20 -1.24 15.37
CA THR A 124 6.22 -1.63 13.95
C THR A 124 6.92 -2.98 13.77
N VAL A 125 6.94 -3.52 12.55
CA VAL A 125 7.63 -4.80 12.27
C VAL A 125 9.12 -4.75 12.62
N GLU A 126 9.75 -3.59 12.45
CA GLU A 126 11.16 -3.34 12.79
C GLU A 126 11.41 -3.45 14.30
N GLY A 127 10.42 -3.14 15.13
CA GLY A 127 10.51 -3.21 16.59
C GLY A 127 10.33 -4.61 17.18
N LEU A 128 9.99 -5.62 16.37
CA LEU A 128 9.72 -6.98 16.86
C LEU A 128 11.00 -7.80 17.07
N ALA A 129 12.08 -7.49 16.35
CA ALA A 129 13.35 -8.20 16.47
C ALA A 129 14.23 -7.58 17.55
N GLU A 130 15.04 -8.41 18.21
CA GLU A 130 16.05 -7.96 19.16
C GLU A 130 17.45 -8.10 18.52
N GLY A 131 17.94 -7.03 17.89
CA GLY A 131 19.15 -7.09 17.08
C GLY A 131 19.00 -8.08 15.93
N ASP A 132 19.89 -9.07 15.83
CA ASP A 132 19.82 -10.12 14.81
C ASP A 132 18.85 -11.27 15.16
N ARG A 133 18.24 -11.22 16.35
CA ARG A 133 17.33 -12.27 16.81
C ARG A 133 15.90 -11.97 16.37
N LEU A 134 15.42 -12.74 15.40
CA LEU A 134 14.04 -12.67 14.91
C LEU A 134 13.02 -12.99 16.02
N HIS A 135 11.90 -12.28 15.99
CA HIS A 135 10.71 -12.66 16.76
C HIS A 135 10.25 -14.08 16.39
N PRO A 136 9.70 -14.90 17.30
CA PRO A 136 9.22 -16.25 16.98
C PRO A 136 8.26 -16.30 15.78
N VAL A 137 7.39 -15.29 15.61
CA VAL A 137 6.51 -15.15 14.44
C VAL A 137 7.30 -14.88 13.16
N GLN A 138 8.30 -14.00 13.18
CA GLN A 138 9.17 -13.74 12.02
C GLN A 138 9.93 -15.02 11.61
N ALA A 139 10.51 -15.72 12.58
CA ALA A 139 11.22 -16.98 12.35
C ALA A 139 10.29 -18.07 11.77
N ALA A 140 9.05 -18.17 12.26
CA ALA A 140 8.06 -19.10 11.73
C ALA A 140 7.68 -18.78 10.28
N PHE A 141 7.53 -17.50 9.91
CA PHE A 141 7.29 -17.10 8.52
C PHE A 141 8.44 -17.55 7.60
N VAL A 142 9.70 -17.38 8.01
CA VAL A 142 10.86 -17.86 7.24
C VAL A 142 10.85 -19.39 7.13
N ALA A 143 10.67 -20.09 8.25
CA ALA A 143 10.73 -21.55 8.30
C ALA A 143 9.59 -22.24 7.52
N ARG A 144 8.50 -21.53 7.24
CA ARG A 144 7.30 -22.05 6.58
C ARG A 144 7.05 -21.46 5.20
N ASP A 145 8.00 -20.72 4.64
CA ASP A 145 7.84 -20.00 3.37
C ASP A 145 6.55 -19.15 3.36
N GLY A 146 6.29 -18.49 4.49
CA GLY A 146 5.07 -17.73 4.77
C GLY A 146 4.94 -16.42 4.00
N PHE A 147 5.78 -16.19 2.99
CA PHE A 147 5.75 -15.02 2.14
C PHE A 147 6.35 -15.33 0.76
N GLN A 148 6.01 -14.53 -0.24
CA GLN A 148 6.62 -14.58 -1.56
C GLN A 148 7.23 -13.21 -1.91
N CYS A 149 6.43 -12.28 -2.44
CA CYS A 149 6.90 -10.92 -2.75
C CYS A 149 7.29 -10.10 -1.50
N GLY A 150 6.90 -10.56 -0.30
CA GLY A 150 7.23 -9.93 0.97
C GLY A 150 6.40 -8.69 1.33
N TYR A 151 5.54 -8.18 0.43
CA TYR A 151 4.88 -6.88 0.64
C TYR A 151 3.85 -6.90 1.78
N CYS A 152 3.03 -7.95 1.87
CA CYS A 152 2.04 -8.07 2.95
C CYS A 152 2.62 -8.57 4.27
N THR A 153 3.85 -9.11 4.25
CA THR A 153 4.46 -9.83 5.36
C THR A 153 4.57 -9.02 6.65
N PRO A 154 4.97 -7.73 6.63
CA PRO A 154 4.98 -6.89 7.82
C PRO A 154 3.63 -6.81 8.52
N GLY A 155 2.57 -6.52 7.77
CA GLY A 155 1.21 -6.42 8.32
C GLY A 155 0.66 -7.76 8.81
N GLN A 156 1.00 -8.86 8.14
CA GLN A 156 0.64 -10.21 8.60
C GLN A 156 1.35 -10.59 9.90
N ILE A 157 2.65 -10.29 10.03
CA ILE A 157 3.41 -10.54 11.25
C ILE A 157 2.84 -9.71 12.42
N CYS A 158 2.69 -8.39 12.25
CA CYS A 158 2.11 -7.54 13.29
C CYS A 158 0.68 -8.00 13.66
N SER A 159 -0.13 -8.40 12.68
CA SER A 159 -1.46 -8.95 12.94
C SER A 159 -1.42 -10.22 13.79
N ALA A 160 -0.46 -11.12 13.54
CA ALA A 160 -0.33 -12.36 14.29
C ALA A 160 0.22 -12.15 15.70
N VAL A 161 1.09 -11.15 15.89
CA VAL A 161 1.61 -10.78 17.23
C VAL A 161 0.53 -10.11 18.08
N GLY A 162 -0.31 -9.25 17.49
CA GLY A 162 -1.38 -8.54 18.21
C GLY A 162 -2.71 -9.31 18.33
N MET A 163 -2.69 -10.65 18.25
CA MET A 163 -3.84 -11.53 18.51
C MET A 163 -3.98 -11.88 20.00
#